data_AF-S7V5Z3-F1
#
_entry.id   AF-S7V5Z3-F1
#
_cell.length_a   1.000
_cell.length_b   1.000
_cell.length_c   1.000
_cell.angle_alpha   90.00
_cell.angle_beta   90.00
_cell.angle_gamma   90.00
#
_symmetry.space_group_name_H-M   'P 1'
#
loop_
_entity.id
_entity.type
_entity.pdbx_description
1 polymer ?
#
loop_
_entity_poly.entity_id
_entity_poly.type
_entity_poly.pdbx_seq_one_letter_code
_entity_poly.pdbx_strand_id
1 'polypeptide(L)' 'MEHPIATSGSLVEKTGITPATVNKALGHLEQFGIVKELTAWKRNRLFSYAGYIEIMNRGTELPGR' A
#
# COMPACT_ATOMS: atom_id res chain seq x y z
N MET A 1 -3.85 -14.57 -5.68
CA MET A 1 -4.15 -13.13 -5.82
C MET A 1 -3.29 -12.43 -4.78
N GLU A 2 -2.22 -11.76 -5.19
CA GLU A 2 -1.23 -11.24 -4.24
C GLU A 2 -1.77 -9.98 -3.55
N HIS A 3 -1.62 -9.91 -2.22
CA HIS A 3 -2.33 -9.00 -1.33
C HIS A 3 -2.26 -7.52 -1.76
N PRO A 4 -3.39 -6.87 -2.15
CA PRO A 4 -3.42 -5.47 -2.57
C PRO A 4 -3.18 -4.48 -1.41
N ILE A 5 -3.10 -5.01 -0.19
CA ILE A 5 -2.77 -4.31 1.04
C ILE A 5 -1.66 -5.09 1.72
N ALA A 6 -0.55 -4.43 2.03
CA ALA A 6 0.62 -5.04 2.64
C ALA A 6 1.22 -4.13 3.72
N THR A 7 1.97 -4.72 4.65
CA THR A 7 2.78 -3.96 5.60
C THR A 7 4.22 -3.86 5.12
N SER A 8 4.96 -2.87 5.61
CA SER A 8 6.40 -2.78 5.34
C SER A 8 7.14 -4.06 5.78
N GLY A 9 6.70 -4.69 6.89
CA GLY A 9 7.25 -5.95 7.39
C GLY A 9 7.03 -7.12 6.44
N SER A 10 5.79 -7.30 5.95
CA SER A 10 5.49 -8.39 5.01
C SER A 10 6.25 -8.24 3.69
N LEU A 11 6.53 -7.00 3.27
CA LEU A 11 7.34 -6.72 2.07
C LEU A 11 8.81 -7.03 2.29
N VAL A 12 9.37 -6.81 3.48
CA VAL A 12 10.74 -7.22 3.83
C VAL A 12 10.87 -8.73 3.73
N GLU A 13 9.95 -9.48 4.36
CA GLU A 13 9.97 -10.95 4.34
C GLU A 13 9.86 -11.51 2.92
N LYS A 14 8.97 -10.92 2.10
CA LYS A 14 8.71 -11.39 0.75
C LYS A 14 9.83 -11.05 -0.24
N THR A 15 10.45 -9.87 -0.11
CA THR A 15 11.44 -9.38 -1.07
C THR A 15 12.88 -9.68 -0.65
N GLY A 16 13.12 -10.00 0.63
CA GLY A 16 14.46 -10.14 1.19
C GLY A 16 15.24 -8.82 1.28
N ILE A 17 14.61 -7.68 0.97
CA ILE A 17 15.22 -6.36 1.00
C ILE A 17 15.23 -5.82 2.44
N THR A 18 16.26 -5.08 2.81
CA THR A 18 16.36 -4.49 4.15
C THR A 18 15.18 -3.55 4.47
N PRO A 19 14.75 -3.45 5.74
CA PRO A 19 13.64 -2.56 6.13
C PRO A 19 13.84 -1.10 5.72
N ALA A 20 15.08 -0.59 5.76
CA ALA A 20 15.39 0.78 5.39
C ALA A 20 15.12 1.03 3.89
N THR A 21 15.54 0.10 3.03
CA THR A 21 15.33 0.19 1.59
C THR A 21 13.85 0.03 1.22
N VAL A 22 13.14 -0.91 1.86
CA VAL A 22 11.69 -1.08 1.66
C VAL A 22 10.93 0.21 2.04
N ASN A 23 11.23 0.80 3.19
CA ASN A 23 10.58 2.04 3.62
C ASN A 23 10.89 3.22 2.69
N LYS A 24 12.13 3.31 2.19
CA LYS A 24 12.50 4.34 1.20
C LYS A 24 11.75 4.16 -0.12
N ALA A 25 11.67 2.92 -0.61
CA ALA A 25 10.92 2.61 -1.83
C ALA A 25 9.42 2.91 -1.65
N LEU A 26 8.82 2.53 -0.53
CA LEU A 26 7.42 2.84 -0.21
C LEU A 26 7.17 4.34 -0.17
N GLY A 27 8.08 5.13 0.40
CA GLY A 27 8.00 6.59 0.37
C GLY A 27 8.00 7.16 -1.05
N HIS A 28 8.87 6.67 -1.93
CA HIS A 28 8.88 7.11 -3.34
C HIS A 28 7.61 6.68 -4.09
N LEU A 29 7.14 5.44 -3.88
CA LEU A 29 5.93 4.94 -4.51
C LEU A 29 4.68 5.70 -4.05
N GLU A 30 4.66 6.14 -2.79
CA GLU A 30 3.62 7.00 -2.24
C GLU A 30 3.67 8.40 -2.87
N GLN A 31 4.85 8.99 -3.01
CA GLN A 31 5.03 10.27 -3.73
C GLN A 31 4.60 10.19 -5.20
N PHE A 32 4.80 9.05 -5.85
CA PHE A 32 4.32 8.81 -7.21
C PHE A 32 2.83 8.46 -7.30
N GLY A 33 2.13 8.35 -6.17
CA GLY A 33 0.70 8.01 -6.12
C GLY A 33 0.39 6.56 -6.47
N ILE A 34 1.40 5.69 -6.52
CA ILE A 34 1.24 4.27 -6.83
C ILE A 34 0.65 3.54 -5.62
N VAL A 35 1.24 3.77 -4.45
CA VAL A 35 0.73 3.23 -3.17
C VAL A 35 0.18 4.36 -2.31
N LYS A 36 -0.69 4.01 -1.36
CA LYS A 36 -1.21 4.93 -0.37
C LYS A 36 -1.06 4.33 1.02
N GLU A 37 -0.49 5.09 1.95
CA GLU A 37 -0.54 4.72 3.35
C GLU A 37 -1.99 4.79 3.87
N LEU A 38 -2.45 3.70 4.47
CA LEU A 38 -3.79 3.60 5.04
C LEU A 38 -3.85 3.96 6.53
N THR A 39 -2.72 3.90 7.22
CA THR A 39 -2.62 4.03 8.69
C THR A 39 -1.68 5.18 9.04
N ALA A 40 -2.04 6.16 9.89
CA ALA A 40 -1.09 7.22 10.29
C ALA A 40 -0.14 6.80 11.44
N TRP A 41 0.35 5.55 11.44
CA TRP A 41 1.08 4.97 12.58
C TRP A 41 2.59 5.01 12.41
N LYS A 42 3.33 5.08 13.53
CA LYS A 42 4.79 5.12 13.52
C LYS A 42 5.45 3.77 13.16
N ARG A 43 4.75 2.65 13.34
CA ARG A 43 5.20 1.29 13.05
C ARG A 43 4.06 0.48 12.46
N ASN A 44 4.39 -0.60 11.77
CA ASN A 44 3.43 -1.50 11.12
C ASN A 44 2.48 -0.76 10.15
N ARG A 45 3.02 0.22 9.42
CA ARG A 45 2.30 1.03 8.43
C ARG A 45 1.70 0.09 7.37
N LEU A 46 0.41 0.26 7.08
CA LEU A 46 -0.26 -0.41 5.97
C LEU A 46 -0.20 0.45 4.71
N PHE A 47 0.11 -0.19 3.60
CA PHE A 47 0.10 0.42 2.28
C PHE A 47 -0.86 -0.36 1.38
N SER A 48 -1.69 0.37 0.63
CA SER A 48 -2.50 -0.21 -0.44
C SER A 48 -1.95 0.18 -1.81
N TYR A 49 -2.12 -0.72 -2.78
CA TYR A 49 -1.91 -0.36 -4.18
C TYR A 49 -3.12 0.39 -4.71
N ALA A 50 -2.99 1.71 -4.90
CA ALA A 50 -4.12 2.61 -5.11
C ALA A 50 -4.93 2.24 -6.36
N GLY A 51 -4.25 1.99 -7.49
CA GLY A 51 -4.91 1.64 -8.75
C GLY A 51 -5.70 0.33 -8.69
N TYR A 52 -5.25 -0.65 -7.90
CA TYR A 52 -5.99 -1.89 -7.73
C TYR A 52 -7.26 -1.69 -6.92
N ILE A 53 -7.17 -0.94 -5.81
CA ILE A 53 -8.35 -0.62 -5.00
C ILE A 53 -9.36 0.20 -5.80
N GLU A 54 -8.90 1.14 -6.63
CA GLU A 54 -9.77 1.90 -7.51
C GLU A 54 -10.55 0.99 -8.47
N ILE A 55 -9.86 0.06 -9.15
CA ILE A 55 -10.51 -0.90 -10.05
C ILE A 55 -11.52 -1.77 -9.30
N MET A 56 -11.16 -2.25 -8.11
CA MET A 56 -12.04 -3.08 -7.28
C MET A 56 -13.29 -2.34 -6.81
N ASN A 57 -13.19 -1.02 -6.58
CA ASN A 57 -14.30 -0.19 -6.14
C ASN A 57 -15.28 0.19 -7.26
N ARG A 58 -14.91 -0.01 -8.54
CA ARG A 58 -15.78 0.34 -9.66
C ARG A 58 -17.06 -0.49 -9.65
N GLY A 59 -18.22 0.16 -9.59
CA GLY A 59 -19.52 -0.49 -9.47
C GLY A 59 -19.90 -0.91 -8.05
N THR A 60 -19.05 -0.64 -7.06
CA THR A 60 -19.36 -0.79 -5.62
C THR A 60 -19.35 0.57 -4.91
N GLU A 61 -19.44 1.67 -5.67
CA GLU A 61 -19.55 3.00 -5.08
C GLU A 61 -20.86 3.11 -4.29
N LEU A 62 -20.80 3.82 -3.17
CA LEU A 62 -22.02 4.13 -2.43
C LEU A 62 -22.96 4.94 -3.32
N PRO A 63 -24.27 4.68 -3.31
CA PRO A 63 -25.24 5.52 -4.00
C PRO A 63 -25.01 6.97 -3.59
N GLY A 64 -24.97 7.87 -4.58
CA GLY A 64 -24.70 9.29 -4.37
C GLY A 64 -25.59 9.85 -3.25
N ARG A 65 -24.96 10.54 -2.30
CA ARG A 65 -25.65 11.24 -1.21
C ARG A 65 -26.38 12.48 -1.74
#